data_AF-A0A1E7ER35-F1
#
_entry.id   AF-A0A1E7ER35-F1
#
_cell.length_a   1.000
_cell.length_b   1.000
_cell.length_c   1.000
_cell.angle_alpha   90.00
_cell.angle_beta   90.00
_cell.angle_gamma   90.00
#
_symmetry.space_group_name_H-M   'P 1'
#
loop_
_entity.id
_entity.type
_entity.pdbx_description
1 polymer ?
#
loop_
_entity_poly.entity_id
_entity_poly.type
_entity_poly.pdbx_seq_one_letter_code
_entity_poly.pdbx_strand_id
1 'polypeptide(L)'
;VLALYKFVIIPTSSLPDLKSELMTVCRQYSARGTLLIAEEGINGTLCYPFSNKISTTTTTLTTTIIDDELLSFLQNKFDHSLRIRISTAVQPVFSRLKIRIKSEIQQQSCGPCCPTKQVGEYVNPREWNKLLLDPDTIVIDTRNEYEIDVGTFKNAINPHTQSFVEFPHWIQKNITPLPVEKKKIAMFCTGGIRCEKATNACLQLIPKTKDVSVYHLAGGILAYLDEFNGKQDESLFTGDCYVFDQRVAVTYGNKPSMVFREKCHACRHPLSCDDLKRDDYMQGLSCKYCVGQLSEKQQQRFTQRQKQME
;
A
#
# COMPACT_ATOMS: atom_id res chain seq x y z
N VAL A 1 6.92 12.19 5.14
CA VAL A 1 6.80 10.99 4.28
C VAL A 1 5.57 11.16 3.41
N LEU A 2 5.73 11.12 2.09
CA LEU A 2 4.66 11.19 1.11
C LEU A 2 4.44 9.80 0.52
N ALA A 3 3.24 9.25 0.61
CA ALA A 3 2.80 8.12 -0.21
C ALA A 3 1.88 8.66 -1.30
N LEU A 4 2.12 8.29 -2.56
CA LEU A 4 1.37 8.85 -3.68
C LEU A 4 1.11 7.82 -4.78
N TYR A 5 0.02 8.03 -5.51
CA TYR A 5 -0.18 7.38 -6.79
C TYR A 5 -1.17 8.15 -7.66
N LYS A 6 -1.06 7.94 -8.98
CA LYS A 6 -2.05 8.36 -9.96
C LYS A 6 -1.99 7.45 -11.18
N PHE A 7 -3.16 7.01 -11.63
CA PHE A 7 -3.33 6.43 -12.95
C PHE A 7 -3.56 7.54 -13.96
N VAL A 8 -2.62 7.71 -14.88
CA VAL A 8 -2.65 8.72 -15.96
C VAL A 8 -1.78 8.22 -17.09
N ILE A 9 -2.23 8.39 -18.33
CA ILE A 9 -1.46 7.95 -19.49
C ILE A 9 -0.24 8.86 -19.66
N ILE A 10 0.95 8.27 -19.53
CA ILE A 10 2.24 8.92 -19.75
C ILE A 10 2.86 8.29 -21.00
N PRO A 11 3.09 9.04 -22.09
CA PRO A 11 3.68 8.47 -23.29
C PRO A 11 5.01 7.78 -22.98
N THR A 12 5.21 6.56 -23.50
CA THR A 12 6.42 5.77 -23.25
C THR A 12 7.70 6.51 -23.67
N SER A 13 7.63 7.32 -24.73
CA SER A 13 8.72 8.19 -25.17
C SER A 13 9.10 9.27 -24.15
N SER A 14 8.18 9.71 -23.28
CA SER A 14 8.42 10.74 -22.26
C SER A 14 8.93 10.19 -20.92
N LEU A 15 8.87 8.86 -20.70
CA LEU A 15 9.27 8.24 -19.43
C LEU A 15 10.75 8.47 -19.05
N PRO A 16 11.74 8.41 -19.99
CA PRO A 16 13.13 8.70 -19.67
C PRO A 16 13.35 10.13 -19.17
N ASP A 17 12.72 11.11 -19.82
CA ASP A 17 12.83 12.52 -19.46
C ASP A 17 12.15 12.80 -18.12
N LEU A 18 10.94 12.25 -17.92
CA LEU A 18 10.22 12.33 -16.64
C LEU A 18 11.04 11.73 -15.50
N LYS A 19 11.72 10.60 -15.72
CA LYS A 19 12.63 10.00 -14.73
C LYS A 19 13.78 10.94 -14.37
N SER A 20 14.38 11.60 -15.37
CA SER A 20 15.50 12.53 -15.17
C SER A 20 15.07 13.78 -14.39
N GLU A 21 13.92 14.35 -14.77
CA GLU A 21 13.30 15.49 -14.11
C GLU A 21 12.96 15.18 -12.64
N LEU A 22 12.22 14.09 -12.39
CA LEU A 22 11.88 13.66 -11.03
C LEU A 22 13.14 13.38 -10.20
N MET A 23 14.20 12.80 -10.79
CA MET A 23 15.46 12.55 -10.09
C MET A 23 16.12 13.85 -9.67
N THR A 24 16.14 14.85 -10.56
CA THR A 24 16.76 16.16 -10.32
C THR A 24 16.02 16.88 -9.20
N VAL A 25 14.70 17.02 -9.32
CA VAL A 25 13.87 17.71 -8.33
C VAL A 25 13.93 17.00 -6.97
N CYS A 26 13.72 15.68 -6.93
CA CYS A 26 13.78 14.94 -5.65
C CYS A 26 15.15 15.07 -4.95
N ARG A 27 16.26 15.15 -5.71
CA ARG A 27 17.61 15.36 -5.12
C ARG A 27 17.78 16.74 -4.50
N GLN A 28 17.19 17.78 -5.08
CA GLN A 28 17.26 19.15 -4.54
C GLN A 28 16.67 19.20 -3.11
N TYR A 29 15.60 18.45 -2.85
CA TYR A 29 14.99 18.36 -1.52
C TYR A 29 15.54 17.23 -0.64
N SER A 30 16.68 16.63 -1.02
CA SER A 30 17.27 15.48 -0.30
C SER A 30 16.28 14.33 -0.09
N ALA A 31 15.34 14.14 -1.02
CA ALA A 31 14.32 13.11 -0.91
C ALA A 31 14.93 11.72 -1.08
N ARG A 32 14.43 10.77 -0.29
CA ARG A 32 14.75 9.34 -0.34
C ARG A 32 13.45 8.58 -0.51
N GLY A 33 13.49 7.39 -1.09
CA GLY A 33 12.26 6.66 -1.40
C GLY A 33 12.30 5.94 -2.72
N THR A 34 11.14 5.47 -3.15
CA THR A 34 10.98 4.83 -4.45
C THR A 34 9.78 5.42 -5.16
N LEU A 35 10.01 5.93 -6.37
CA LEU A 35 8.95 6.23 -7.35
C LEU A 35 9.02 5.19 -8.48
N LEU A 36 7.87 4.65 -8.83
CA LEU A 36 7.62 3.83 -9.99
C LEU A 36 6.84 4.69 -10.99
N ILE A 37 7.35 4.77 -12.22
CA ILE A 37 6.64 5.38 -13.34
C ILE A 37 6.44 4.32 -14.41
N ALA A 38 5.30 4.35 -15.07
CA ALA A 38 4.95 3.49 -16.19
C ALA A 38 4.05 4.26 -17.14
N GLU A 39 3.75 3.68 -18.30
CA GLU A 39 2.78 4.27 -19.22
C GLU A 39 1.41 4.52 -18.55
N GLU A 40 1.05 3.68 -17.58
CA GLU A 40 -0.20 3.81 -16.83
C GLU A 40 -0.17 4.82 -15.67
N GLY A 41 0.97 5.46 -15.37
CA GLY A 41 1.04 6.56 -14.40
C GLY A 41 2.24 6.53 -13.44
N ILE A 42 2.00 6.94 -12.20
CA ILE A 42 3.01 7.04 -11.13
C ILE A 42 2.53 6.42 -9.81
N ASN A 43 3.42 5.77 -9.07
CA ASN A 43 3.20 5.27 -7.71
C ASN A 43 4.49 5.40 -6.91
N GLY A 44 4.42 5.73 -5.63
CA GLY A 44 5.58 5.58 -4.79
C GLY A 44 5.46 6.14 -3.39
N THR A 45 6.58 6.09 -2.69
CA THR A 45 6.72 6.69 -1.37
C THR A 45 8.05 7.42 -1.29
N LEU A 46 8.00 8.66 -0.82
CA LEU A 46 9.15 9.53 -0.60
C LEU A 46 9.21 9.96 0.87
N CYS A 47 10.40 10.22 1.37
CA CYS A 47 10.63 10.96 2.60
C CYS A 47 11.71 12.01 2.36
N TYR A 48 11.52 13.20 2.89
CA TYR A 48 12.47 14.31 2.84
C TYR A 48 12.34 15.13 4.13
N PRO A 49 13.37 15.90 4.51
CA PRO A 49 13.31 16.77 5.67
C PRO A 49 12.14 17.75 5.58
N PHE A 50 11.47 17.94 6.71
CA PHE A 50 10.37 18.89 6.84
C PHE A 50 10.92 20.32 6.87
N SER A 51 10.34 21.25 6.10
CA SER A 51 10.61 22.69 6.25
C SER A 51 9.59 23.29 7.22
N ASN A 52 10.03 24.13 8.17
CA ASN A 52 9.22 24.67 9.28
C ASN A 52 8.06 25.62 8.86
N LYS A 53 7.62 25.63 7.59
CA LYS A 53 6.56 26.51 7.07
C LYS A 53 5.21 25.82 6.86
N ILE A 54 5.03 24.59 7.35
CA ILE A 54 3.81 23.82 7.07
C ILE A 54 2.75 24.12 8.13
N SER A 55 1.67 24.82 7.73
CA SER A 55 0.39 24.82 8.43
C SER A 55 -0.47 23.69 7.88
N THR A 56 -0.83 22.70 8.70
CA THR A 56 -1.71 21.59 8.30
C THR A 56 -3.15 21.91 8.69
N THR A 57 -4.03 22.08 7.71
CA THR A 57 -5.48 21.91 7.89
C THR A 57 -5.91 20.60 7.23
N THR A 58 -6.35 19.65 8.05
CA THR A 58 -6.90 18.38 7.58
C THR A 58 -8.38 18.58 7.28
N THR A 59 -8.73 18.72 6.01
CA THR A 59 -10.10 18.51 5.55
C THR A 59 -10.13 17.20 4.76
N THR A 60 -11.20 16.43 4.95
CA THR A 60 -11.38 14.98 4.71
C THR A 60 -10.95 14.39 3.36
N LEU A 61 -10.46 15.18 2.40
CA LEU A 61 -9.99 14.70 1.09
C LEU A 61 -8.71 15.37 0.58
N THR A 62 -8.23 16.46 1.19
CA THR A 62 -7.02 17.17 0.76
C THR A 62 -6.30 17.80 1.95
N THR A 63 -5.08 17.35 2.24
CA THR A 63 -4.15 18.11 3.08
C THR A 63 -3.62 19.25 2.22
N THR A 64 -4.12 20.47 2.41
CA THR A 64 -3.57 21.64 1.74
C THR A 64 -2.30 22.05 2.48
N ILE A 65 -1.15 21.56 2.02
CA ILE A 65 0.14 22.11 2.45
C ILE A 65 0.40 23.35 1.61
N ILE A 66 0.45 24.50 2.27
CA ILE A 66 0.51 25.81 1.59
C ILE A 66 1.94 26.15 1.12
N ASP A 67 2.99 25.51 1.67
CA ASP A 67 4.41 25.87 1.45
C ASP A 67 5.34 24.63 1.30
N ASP A 68 5.00 23.66 0.46
CA ASP A 68 5.89 22.55 0.09
C ASP A 68 6.10 22.50 -1.42
N GLU A 69 7.28 22.93 -1.87
CA GLU A 69 7.63 23.07 -3.28
C GLU A 69 7.75 21.72 -4.00
N LEU A 70 8.23 20.66 -3.33
CA LEU A 70 8.29 19.32 -3.92
C LEU A 70 6.88 18.75 -4.10
N LEU A 71 6.03 18.92 -3.09
CA LEU A 71 4.63 18.52 -3.16
C LEU A 71 3.88 19.29 -4.25
N SER A 72 4.04 20.62 -4.29
CA SER A 72 3.46 21.47 -5.32
C SER A 72 3.93 21.09 -6.72
N PHE A 73 5.23 20.81 -6.87
CA PHE A 73 5.78 20.31 -8.13
C PHE A 73 5.10 19.01 -8.57
N LEU A 74 4.95 18.03 -7.66
CA LEU A 74 4.31 16.75 -7.97
C LEU A 74 2.83 16.92 -8.33
N GLN A 75 2.10 17.76 -7.60
CA GLN A 75 0.70 18.07 -7.89
C GLN A 75 0.55 18.81 -9.22
N ASN A 76 1.41 19.77 -9.54
CA ASN A 76 1.37 20.45 -10.83
C ASN A 76 1.73 19.50 -11.98
N LYS A 77 2.74 18.64 -11.77
CA LYS A 77 3.22 17.70 -12.80
C LYS A 77 2.21 16.62 -13.15
N PHE A 78 1.49 16.13 -12.14
CA PHE A 78 0.54 15.04 -12.28
C PHE A 78 -0.90 15.48 -12.02
N ASP A 79 -1.21 16.78 -12.12
CA ASP A 79 -2.51 17.39 -11.78
C ASP A 79 -2.94 17.20 -10.30
N HIS A 80 -3.79 18.10 -9.80
CA HIS A 80 -4.23 18.17 -8.40
C HIS A 80 -5.04 16.93 -7.95
N SER A 81 -5.45 16.07 -8.88
CA SER A 81 -6.04 14.76 -8.55
C SER A 81 -5.00 13.68 -8.18
N LEU A 82 -3.71 14.01 -8.16
CA LEU A 82 -2.67 13.14 -7.60
C LEU A 82 -3.02 12.79 -6.15
N ARG A 83 -3.17 11.49 -5.86
CA ARG A 83 -3.49 11.04 -4.52
C ARG A 83 -2.24 11.07 -3.68
N ILE A 84 -2.29 11.80 -2.58
CA ILE A 84 -1.15 12.01 -1.70
C ILE A 84 -1.60 11.80 -0.26
N ARG A 85 -0.80 11.04 0.48
CA ARG A 85 -0.90 10.92 1.93
C ARG A 85 0.40 11.33 2.58
N ILE A 86 0.27 12.05 3.68
CA ILE A 86 1.39 12.68 4.37
C ILE A 86 1.43 12.12 5.78
N SER A 87 2.59 11.62 6.17
CA SER A 87 2.87 11.16 7.53
C SER A 87 4.26 11.63 7.95
N THR A 88 4.51 11.65 9.26
CA THR A 88 5.80 12.08 9.81
C THR A 88 6.58 10.89 10.35
N ALA A 89 7.91 11.05 10.39
CA ALA A 89 8.83 10.11 11.00
C ALA A 89 10.02 10.90 11.54
N VAL A 90 10.58 10.45 12.67
CA VAL A 90 11.73 11.13 13.31
C VAL A 90 13.03 10.92 12.53
N GLN A 91 13.12 9.83 11.78
CA GLN A 91 14.28 9.48 10.96
C GLN A 91 13.87 9.20 9.51
N PRO A 92 14.78 9.34 8.53
CA PRO A 92 14.51 8.97 7.15
C PRO A 92 14.12 7.49 7.03
N VAL A 93 12.94 7.21 6.46
CA VAL A 93 12.39 5.84 6.37
C VAL A 93 12.87 5.07 5.13
N PHE A 94 13.76 5.68 4.34
CA PHE A 94 14.42 5.08 3.19
C PHE A 94 15.90 5.44 3.19
N SER A 95 16.76 4.49 2.78
CA SER A 95 18.21 4.72 2.71
C SER A 95 18.63 5.59 1.52
N ARG A 96 17.91 5.52 0.38
CA ARG A 96 18.26 6.23 -0.86
C ARG A 96 17.06 6.47 -1.75
N LEU A 97 17.18 7.39 -2.68
CA LEU A 97 16.22 7.62 -3.76
C LEU A 97 16.36 6.57 -4.86
N LYS A 98 15.23 6.08 -5.37
CA LYS A 98 15.11 5.23 -6.54
C LYS A 98 13.95 5.71 -7.40
N ILE A 99 14.18 5.91 -8.68
CA ILE A 99 13.11 6.17 -9.65
C ILE A 99 13.24 5.12 -10.73
N ARG A 100 12.18 4.34 -10.93
CA ARG A 100 12.19 3.15 -11.79
C ARG A 100 11.08 3.24 -12.81
N ILE A 101 11.45 3.06 -14.07
CA ILE A 101 10.49 2.80 -15.14
C ILE A 101 10.09 1.33 -15.03
N LYS A 102 8.79 1.05 -15.06
CA LYS A 102 8.19 -0.28 -14.99
C LYS A 102 7.16 -0.44 -16.09
N SER A 103 6.78 -1.69 -16.37
CA SER A 103 5.62 -1.99 -17.21
C SER A 103 4.32 -1.53 -16.54
N GLU A 104 4.26 -1.68 -15.21
CA GLU A 104 3.12 -1.31 -14.38
C GLU A 104 3.60 -0.64 -13.09
N ILE A 105 2.88 0.38 -12.63
CA ILE A 105 3.09 1.03 -11.32
C ILE A 105 2.56 0.18 -10.16
N GLN A 106 1.67 -0.76 -10.45
CA GLN A 106 1.22 -1.82 -9.57
C GLN A 106 0.97 -3.08 -10.41
N GLN A 107 1.86 -4.06 -10.36
CA GLN A 107 1.80 -5.21 -11.25
C GLN A 107 0.58 -6.10 -10.99
N GLN A 108 -0.24 -6.34 -12.01
CA GLN A 108 -1.37 -7.28 -11.99
C GLN A 108 -1.32 -8.12 -13.27
N SER A 109 -1.12 -9.44 -13.16
CA SER A 109 -1.02 -10.40 -14.31
C SER A 109 -2.22 -10.45 -15.26
N CYS A 110 -3.34 -9.80 -14.93
CA CYS A 110 -4.59 -9.92 -15.66
C CYS A 110 -4.66 -8.89 -16.80
N GLY A 111 -4.13 -9.25 -17.97
CA GLY A 111 -4.38 -8.58 -19.25
C GLY A 111 -4.26 -7.04 -19.22
N PRO A 112 -4.84 -6.31 -20.18
CA PRO A 112 -4.93 -4.87 -20.09
C PRO A 112 -6.01 -4.47 -19.07
N CYS A 113 -5.70 -4.57 -17.78
CA CYS A 113 -6.44 -3.90 -16.71
C CYS A 113 -6.28 -2.39 -16.91
N CYS A 114 -7.39 -1.66 -17.02
CA CYS A 114 -7.36 -0.23 -17.32
C CYS A 114 -8.15 0.54 -16.24
N PRO A 115 -7.54 0.82 -15.08
CA PRO A 115 -8.20 1.54 -13.98
C PRO A 115 -8.66 2.95 -14.37
N THR A 116 -8.12 3.53 -15.44
CA THR A 116 -8.59 4.81 -15.97
C THR A 116 -9.96 4.74 -16.64
N LYS A 117 -10.46 3.53 -17.00
CA LYS A 117 -11.76 3.36 -17.65
C LYS A 117 -12.89 3.09 -16.66
N GLN A 118 -12.68 2.16 -15.73
CA GLN A 118 -13.73 1.74 -14.79
C GLN A 118 -13.10 1.16 -13.53
N VAL A 119 -13.58 1.59 -12.37
CA VAL A 119 -13.22 1.04 -11.06
C VAL A 119 -14.50 0.88 -10.23
N GLY A 120 -14.39 0.22 -9.09
CA GLY A 120 -15.47 0.19 -8.10
C GLY A 120 -15.73 1.59 -7.50
N GLU A 121 -16.85 1.73 -6.81
CA GLU A 121 -17.24 2.97 -6.16
C GLU A 121 -16.35 3.26 -4.93
N TYR A 122 -15.91 4.51 -4.80
CA TYR A 122 -15.12 4.97 -3.67
C TYR A 122 -16.01 5.13 -2.43
N VAL A 123 -15.58 4.53 -1.32
CA VAL A 123 -16.23 4.72 -0.02
C VAL A 123 -15.25 5.35 0.94
N ASN A 124 -15.63 6.49 1.51
CA ASN A 124 -14.78 7.20 2.47
C ASN A 124 -14.67 6.40 3.80
N PRO A 125 -13.65 6.66 4.63
CA PRO A 125 -13.44 5.93 5.86
C PRO A 125 -14.62 5.90 6.85
N ARG A 126 -15.40 6.98 6.97
CA ARG A 126 -16.56 7.02 7.88
C ARG A 126 -17.65 6.06 7.44
N GLU A 127 -17.94 6.06 6.14
CA GLU A 127 -18.96 5.20 5.55
C GLU A 127 -18.49 3.75 5.41
N TRP A 128 -17.17 3.51 5.44
CA TRP A 128 -16.58 2.17 5.34
C TRP A 128 -17.07 1.22 6.42
N ASN A 129 -17.24 1.70 7.66
CA ASN A 129 -17.76 0.87 8.76
C ASN A 129 -19.15 0.30 8.45
N LYS A 130 -19.99 1.01 7.68
CA LYS A 130 -21.32 0.52 7.29
C LYS A 130 -21.21 -0.71 6.39
N LEU A 131 -20.25 -0.71 5.46
CA LEU A 131 -19.96 -1.88 4.62
C LEU A 131 -19.37 -3.04 5.43
N LEU A 132 -18.51 -2.75 6.41
CA LEU A 132 -17.92 -3.79 7.27
C LEU A 132 -18.95 -4.49 8.18
N LEU A 133 -20.01 -3.78 8.57
CA LEU A 133 -21.07 -4.29 9.45
C LEU A 133 -22.26 -4.89 8.68
N ASP A 134 -22.33 -4.67 7.37
CA ASP A 134 -23.40 -5.19 6.53
C ASP A 134 -23.17 -6.69 6.23
N PRO A 135 -24.05 -7.59 6.69
CA PRO A 135 -23.88 -9.04 6.49
C PRO A 135 -23.94 -9.47 5.02
N ASP A 136 -24.51 -8.64 4.13
CA ASP A 136 -24.58 -8.89 2.70
C ASP A 136 -23.34 -8.36 1.93
N THR A 137 -22.37 -7.80 2.66
CA THR A 137 -21.12 -7.32 2.09
C THR A 137 -19.99 -8.33 2.26
N ILE A 138 -19.41 -8.73 1.12
CA ILE A 138 -18.17 -9.50 1.07
C ILE A 138 -17.00 -8.52 1.15
N VAL A 139 -16.35 -8.49 2.30
CA VAL A 139 -15.16 -7.64 2.53
C VAL A 139 -13.90 -8.42 2.22
N ILE A 140 -13.02 -7.88 1.38
CA ILE A 140 -11.83 -8.59 0.88
C ILE A 140 -10.59 -7.71 1.11
N ASP A 141 -9.60 -8.27 1.81
CA ASP A 141 -8.27 -7.68 1.92
C ASP A 141 -7.48 -8.01 0.66
N THR A 142 -7.12 -7.01 -0.15
CA THR A 142 -6.39 -7.23 -1.41
C THR A 142 -4.87 -7.29 -1.22
N ARG A 143 -4.43 -7.28 0.05
CA ARG A 143 -3.03 -7.32 0.42
C ARG A 143 -2.46 -8.74 0.43
N ASN A 144 -1.13 -8.82 0.44
CA ASN A 144 -0.46 -10.12 0.55
C ASN A 144 -0.52 -10.61 2.00
N GLU A 145 -0.40 -11.92 2.20
CA GLU A 145 -0.55 -12.59 3.51
C GLU A 145 0.29 -11.94 4.62
N TYR A 146 1.57 -11.67 4.37
CA TYR A 146 2.47 -11.04 5.36
C TYR A 146 2.03 -9.63 5.81
N GLU A 147 1.18 -8.93 5.03
CA GLU A 147 0.64 -7.63 5.39
C GLU A 147 -0.63 -7.78 6.25
N ILE A 148 -1.39 -8.85 6.02
CA ILE A 148 -2.63 -9.18 6.74
C ILE A 148 -2.29 -9.67 8.15
N ASP A 149 -1.20 -10.42 8.30
CA ASP A 149 -0.65 -10.86 9.59
C ASP A 149 -0.35 -9.71 10.57
N VAL A 150 -0.10 -8.50 10.06
CA VAL A 150 0.16 -7.30 10.89
C VAL A 150 -1.14 -6.74 11.47
N GLY A 151 -2.23 -6.87 10.74
CA GLY A 151 -3.51 -6.29 11.09
C GLY A 151 -4.41 -6.15 9.88
N THR A 152 -5.72 -6.29 10.08
CA THR A 152 -6.74 -6.22 9.03
C THR A 152 -8.10 -5.79 9.62
N PHE A 153 -9.09 -5.55 8.76
CA PHE A 153 -10.46 -5.28 9.18
C PHE A 153 -11.13 -6.55 9.69
N LYS A 154 -11.96 -6.40 10.73
CA LYS A 154 -12.81 -7.48 11.24
C LYS A 154 -13.65 -8.07 10.11
N ASN A 155 -13.74 -9.40 10.07
CA ASN A 155 -14.49 -10.18 9.07
C ASN A 155 -13.99 -10.05 7.62
N ALA A 156 -12.85 -9.41 7.36
CA ALA A 156 -12.27 -9.37 6.02
C ALA A 156 -11.77 -10.75 5.61
N ILE A 157 -12.09 -11.16 4.38
CA ILE A 157 -11.55 -12.37 3.77
C ILE A 157 -10.07 -12.15 3.45
N ASN A 158 -9.23 -13.07 3.92
CA ASN A 158 -7.83 -13.18 3.53
C ASN A 158 -7.72 -14.06 2.27
N PRO A 159 -7.24 -13.54 1.13
CA PRO A 159 -7.02 -14.34 -0.08
C PRO A 159 -5.87 -15.33 0.01
N HIS A 160 -5.00 -15.21 1.02
CA HIS A 160 -3.74 -15.95 1.19
C HIS A 160 -2.80 -15.81 -0.02
N THR A 161 -2.77 -14.63 -0.64
CA THR A 161 -1.90 -14.35 -1.78
C THR A 161 -0.49 -14.01 -1.32
N GLN A 162 0.52 -14.59 -1.97
CA GLN A 162 1.93 -14.21 -1.75
C GLN A 162 2.29 -12.98 -2.58
N SER A 163 1.61 -12.81 -3.72
CA SER A 163 1.75 -11.68 -4.63
C SER A 163 0.38 -11.19 -5.12
N PHE A 164 0.21 -9.88 -5.28
CA PHE A 164 -1.01 -9.29 -5.85
C PHE A 164 -1.34 -9.80 -7.25
N VAL A 165 -0.33 -10.31 -7.97
CA VAL A 165 -0.47 -10.99 -9.26
C VAL A 165 -1.39 -12.23 -9.17
N GLU A 166 -1.54 -12.85 -8.01
CA GLU A 166 -2.42 -14.01 -7.82
C GLU A 166 -3.90 -13.60 -7.63
N PHE A 167 -4.15 -12.33 -7.29
CA PHE A 167 -5.46 -11.85 -6.86
C PHE A 167 -6.57 -11.98 -7.93
N PRO A 168 -6.33 -11.68 -9.23
CA PRO A 168 -7.37 -11.89 -10.25
C PRO A 168 -7.80 -13.36 -10.39
N HIS A 169 -6.85 -14.30 -10.28
CA HIS A 169 -7.16 -15.72 -10.29
C HIS A 169 -7.96 -16.12 -9.04
N TRP A 170 -7.61 -15.55 -7.89
CA TRP A 170 -8.36 -15.76 -6.66
C TRP A 170 -9.82 -15.28 -6.77
N ILE A 171 -10.09 -14.13 -7.41
CA ILE A 171 -11.46 -13.68 -7.71
C ILE A 171 -12.21 -14.71 -8.56
N GLN A 172 -11.61 -15.15 -9.68
CA GLN A 172 -12.23 -16.12 -10.58
C GLN A 172 -12.60 -17.42 -9.85
N LYS A 173 -11.74 -17.88 -8.96
CA LYS A 173 -11.92 -19.13 -8.23
C LYS A 173 -12.92 -19.03 -7.07
N ASN A 174 -12.92 -17.91 -6.34
CA ASN A 174 -13.62 -17.82 -5.05
C ASN A 174 -14.83 -16.89 -5.06
N ILE A 175 -14.83 -15.87 -5.92
CA ILE A 175 -15.90 -14.85 -5.96
C ILE A 175 -16.85 -15.13 -7.11
N THR A 176 -16.34 -15.38 -8.32
CA THR A 176 -17.17 -15.63 -9.51
C THR A 176 -18.14 -16.80 -9.33
N PRO A 177 -17.84 -17.90 -8.62
CA PRO A 177 -18.80 -19.00 -8.41
C PRO A 177 -19.90 -18.71 -7.39
N LEU A 178 -19.74 -17.70 -6.53
CA LEU A 178 -20.70 -17.42 -5.45
C LEU A 178 -22.05 -16.94 -6.03
N PRO A 179 -23.18 -17.31 -5.38
CA PRO A 179 -24.46 -16.66 -5.63
C PRO A 179 -24.37 -15.24 -5.03
N VAL A 180 -23.95 -14.29 -5.85
CA VAL A 180 -23.72 -12.88 -5.48
C VAL A 180 -24.84 -11.98 -5.98
N GLU A 181 -25.98 -12.53 -6.36
CA GLU A 181 -27.16 -11.75 -6.69
C GLU A 181 -27.51 -10.86 -5.48
N LYS A 182 -27.49 -9.54 -5.69
CA LYS A 182 -27.74 -8.51 -4.66
C LYS A 182 -26.69 -8.44 -3.54
N LYS A 183 -25.45 -8.89 -3.78
CA LYS A 183 -24.34 -8.74 -2.81
C LYS A 183 -23.44 -7.56 -3.14
N LYS A 184 -22.83 -7.00 -2.09
CA LYS A 184 -21.81 -5.95 -2.20
C LYS A 184 -20.44 -6.59 -2.05
N ILE A 185 -19.46 -6.14 -2.85
CA ILE A 185 -18.07 -6.55 -2.70
C ILE A 185 -17.25 -5.32 -2.34
N ALA A 186 -16.67 -5.31 -1.15
CA ALA A 186 -15.89 -4.19 -0.63
C ALA A 186 -14.42 -4.60 -0.52
N MET A 187 -13.54 -3.88 -1.22
CA MET A 187 -12.10 -4.18 -1.25
C MET A 187 -11.28 -3.07 -0.60
N PHE A 188 -10.18 -3.44 0.07
CA PHE A 188 -9.25 -2.47 0.63
C PHE A 188 -7.79 -2.93 0.51
N CYS A 189 -6.88 -1.99 0.66
CA CYS A 189 -5.45 -2.22 0.81
C CYS A 189 -4.82 -1.07 1.61
N THR A 190 -3.49 -1.05 1.73
CA THR A 190 -2.76 -0.01 2.48
C THR A 190 -3.13 1.41 2.05
N GLY A 191 -2.96 1.75 0.77
CA GLY A 191 -3.08 3.13 0.27
C GLY A 191 -4.10 3.35 -0.85
N GLY A 192 -4.79 2.31 -1.31
CA GLY A 192 -5.83 2.38 -2.35
C GLY A 192 -5.41 1.90 -3.75
N ILE A 193 -4.13 2.00 -4.13
CA ILE A 193 -3.68 1.69 -5.52
C ILE A 193 -4.03 0.27 -5.99
N ARG A 194 -3.90 -0.75 -5.14
CA ARG A 194 -4.30 -2.13 -5.49
C ARG A 194 -5.80 -2.23 -5.72
N CYS A 195 -6.60 -1.49 -4.96
CA CYS A 195 -8.06 -1.50 -5.10
C CYS A 195 -8.52 -0.96 -6.44
N GLU A 196 -7.80 0.00 -7.03
CA GLU A 196 -8.09 0.48 -8.39
C GLU A 196 -8.06 -0.68 -9.40
N LYS A 197 -7.00 -1.49 -9.36
CA LYS A 197 -6.86 -2.64 -10.27
C LYS A 197 -7.72 -3.84 -9.86
N ALA A 198 -7.85 -4.09 -8.56
CA ALA A 198 -8.62 -5.19 -8.01
C ALA A 198 -10.13 -5.04 -8.29
N THR A 199 -10.67 -3.84 -8.10
CA THR A 199 -12.09 -3.58 -8.40
C THR A 199 -12.36 -3.55 -9.90
N ASN A 200 -11.45 -3.02 -10.71
CA ASN A 200 -11.52 -3.16 -12.16
C ASN A 200 -11.56 -4.64 -12.56
N ALA A 201 -10.62 -5.46 -12.06
CA ALA A 201 -10.60 -6.89 -12.34
C ALA A 201 -11.90 -7.59 -11.90
N CYS A 202 -12.40 -7.27 -10.70
CA CYS A 202 -13.67 -7.80 -10.19
C CYS A 202 -14.84 -7.50 -11.15
N LEU A 203 -14.97 -6.25 -11.60
CA LEU A 203 -16.00 -5.83 -12.55
C LEU A 203 -15.88 -6.48 -13.93
N GLN A 204 -14.66 -6.82 -14.37
CA GLN A 204 -14.43 -7.50 -15.64
C GLN A 204 -14.67 -9.02 -15.56
N LEU A 205 -14.40 -9.62 -14.40
CA LEU A 205 -14.42 -11.07 -14.20
C LEU A 205 -15.77 -11.60 -13.70
N ILE A 206 -16.59 -10.76 -13.07
CA ILE A 206 -17.95 -11.11 -12.67
C ILE A 206 -18.88 -10.96 -13.89
N PRO A 207 -19.65 -12.00 -14.25
CA PRO A 207 -20.64 -11.91 -15.33
C PRO A 207 -21.62 -10.75 -15.13
N LYS A 208 -21.88 -9.98 -16.19
CA LYS A 208 -22.82 -8.85 -16.17
C LYS A 208 -24.26 -9.23 -15.79
N THR A 209 -24.61 -10.51 -15.85
CA THR A 209 -25.91 -11.03 -15.40
C THR A 209 -26.05 -11.01 -13.87
N LYS A 210 -24.96 -10.84 -13.12
CA LYS A 210 -24.96 -10.74 -11.67
C LYS A 210 -25.05 -9.27 -11.26
N ASP A 211 -26.10 -8.92 -10.53
CA ASP A 211 -26.28 -7.60 -9.95
C ASP A 211 -25.41 -7.46 -8.69
N VAL A 212 -24.19 -6.94 -8.86
CA VAL A 212 -23.17 -6.81 -7.81
C VAL A 212 -22.64 -5.39 -7.78
N SER A 213 -22.66 -4.78 -6.60
CA SER A 213 -22.02 -3.48 -6.36
C SER A 213 -20.59 -3.70 -5.86
N VAL A 214 -19.60 -3.10 -6.54
CA VAL A 214 -18.19 -3.21 -6.18
C VAL A 214 -17.71 -1.90 -5.60
N TYR A 215 -17.20 -1.93 -4.38
CA TYR A 215 -16.72 -0.78 -3.61
C TYR A 215 -15.24 -0.93 -3.27
N HIS A 216 -14.58 0.20 -3.02
CA HIS A 216 -13.30 0.17 -2.32
C HIS A 216 -13.04 1.38 -1.44
N LEU A 217 -12.22 1.16 -0.39
CA LEU A 217 -11.88 2.16 0.60
C LEU A 217 -11.02 3.28 -0.01
N ALA A 218 -11.57 4.49 -0.04
CA ALA A 218 -10.92 5.67 -0.56
C ALA A 218 -9.64 6.00 0.25
N GLY A 219 -8.49 5.87 -0.41
CA GLY A 219 -7.18 6.09 0.19
C GLY A 219 -6.71 4.99 1.16
N GLY A 220 -7.40 3.85 1.21
CA GLY A 220 -6.99 2.64 1.93
C GLY A 220 -6.97 2.75 3.46
N ILE A 221 -6.34 1.76 4.08
CA ILE A 221 -6.21 1.65 5.54
C ILE A 221 -5.54 2.91 6.14
N LEU A 222 -4.56 3.51 5.44
CA LEU A 222 -3.91 4.74 5.91
C LEU A 222 -4.89 5.91 6.09
N ALA A 223 -5.92 6.01 5.22
CA ALA A 223 -7.00 6.99 5.36
C ALA A 223 -7.84 6.74 6.59
N TYR A 224 -8.14 5.46 6.80
CA TYR A 224 -8.98 5.01 7.87
C TYR A 224 -8.33 5.19 9.23
N LEU A 225 -7.03 4.87 9.35
CA LEU A 225 -6.27 5.11 10.57
C LEU A 225 -6.12 6.60 10.93
N ASP A 226 -6.13 7.51 9.94
CA ASP A 226 -6.19 8.94 10.20
C ASP A 226 -7.58 9.37 10.70
N GLU A 227 -8.65 8.91 10.04
CA GLU A 227 -10.03 9.28 10.40
C GLU A 227 -10.41 8.82 11.81
N PHE A 228 -9.97 7.63 12.21
CA PHE A 228 -10.25 7.04 13.54
C PHE A 228 -9.15 7.32 14.56
N ASN A 229 -8.22 8.24 14.28
CA ASN A 229 -7.20 8.63 15.25
C ASN A 229 -7.83 9.33 16.47
N GLY A 230 -7.73 8.72 17.64
CA GLY A 230 -8.38 9.19 18.87
C GLY A 230 -9.82 8.68 19.05
N LYS A 231 -10.28 7.77 18.18
CA LYS A 231 -11.60 7.11 18.22
C LYS A 231 -11.47 5.61 17.95
N GLN A 232 -10.49 4.98 18.59
CA GLN A 232 -10.13 3.59 18.34
C GLN A 232 -11.26 2.61 18.71
N ASP A 233 -12.14 2.99 19.64
CA ASP A 233 -13.32 2.25 20.05
C ASP A 233 -14.41 2.18 18.96
N GLU A 234 -14.46 3.16 18.07
CA GLU A 234 -15.34 3.15 16.88
C GLU A 234 -14.72 2.37 15.70
N SER A 235 -13.47 1.93 15.84
CA SER A 235 -12.73 1.30 14.75
C SER A 235 -13.00 -0.20 14.64
N LEU A 236 -13.09 -0.68 13.40
CA LEU A 236 -13.18 -2.10 13.07
C LEU A 236 -11.86 -2.66 12.52
N PHE A 237 -10.79 -1.85 12.53
CA PHE A 237 -9.45 -2.29 12.18
C PHE A 237 -8.73 -2.87 13.40
N THR A 238 -8.09 -4.01 13.23
CA THR A 238 -7.36 -4.71 14.29
C THR A 238 -5.89 -4.85 13.93
N GLY A 239 -5.00 -4.68 14.91
CA GLY A 239 -3.55 -4.69 14.69
C GLY A 239 -3.02 -3.37 14.10
N ASP A 240 -1.92 -3.45 13.35
CA ASP A 240 -1.27 -2.32 12.70
C ASP A 240 -1.31 -2.49 11.16
N CYS A 241 -1.00 -1.43 10.42
CA CYS A 241 -0.99 -1.44 8.96
C CYS A 241 0.44 -1.55 8.43
N TYR A 242 0.77 -2.63 7.72
CA TYR A 242 2.06 -2.79 7.05
C TYR A 242 2.33 -1.68 6.02
N VAL A 243 3.54 -1.13 6.01
CA VAL A 243 4.02 -0.13 5.05
C VAL A 243 5.36 -0.52 4.42
N PHE A 244 5.58 -0.10 3.17
CA PHE A 244 6.70 -0.54 2.33
C PHE A 244 8.00 0.26 2.56
N ASP A 245 8.25 0.68 3.80
CA ASP A 245 9.43 1.46 4.19
C ASP A 245 10.09 0.91 5.46
N GLN A 246 11.00 1.65 6.08
CA GLN A 246 11.71 1.20 7.29
C GLN A 246 10.85 1.24 8.56
N ARG A 247 9.67 1.85 8.54
CA ARG A 247 8.74 1.81 9.69
C ARG A 247 8.13 0.42 9.89
N VAL A 248 8.13 -0.41 8.85
CA VAL A 248 7.52 -1.75 8.79
C VAL A 248 6.00 -1.74 8.90
N ALA A 249 5.45 -1.10 9.94
CA ALA A 249 4.02 -0.89 10.10
C ALA A 249 3.74 0.49 10.72
N VAL A 250 2.50 0.94 10.59
CA VAL A 250 1.97 2.15 11.21
C VAL A 250 0.65 1.85 11.91
N THR A 251 0.37 2.62 12.97
CA THR A 251 -0.88 2.56 13.74
C THR A 251 -1.69 3.84 13.53
N TYR A 252 -2.76 4.04 14.30
CA TYR A 252 -3.63 5.23 14.26
C TYR A 252 -2.85 6.56 14.17
N GLY A 253 -3.34 7.46 13.32
CA GLY A 253 -2.64 8.69 12.95
C GLY A 253 -1.38 8.46 12.11
N ASN A 254 -1.27 7.29 11.47
CA ASN A 254 -0.12 6.87 10.66
C ASN A 254 1.23 6.96 11.35
N LYS A 255 1.24 6.80 12.69
CA LYS A 255 2.45 6.79 13.52
C LYS A 255 3.16 5.44 13.39
N PRO A 256 4.50 5.39 13.48
CA PRO A 256 5.22 4.12 13.51
C PRO A 256 4.66 3.17 14.57
N SER A 257 4.50 1.90 14.18
CA SER A 257 4.01 0.85 15.08
C SER A 257 5.00 0.61 16.23
N MET A 258 4.45 0.33 17.41
CA MET A 258 5.24 -0.06 18.58
C MET A 258 5.43 -1.58 18.68
N VAL A 259 4.60 -2.35 17.96
CA VAL A 259 4.57 -3.82 17.97
C VAL A 259 5.50 -4.37 16.91
N PHE A 260 5.27 -4.03 15.64
CA PHE A 260 6.09 -4.40 14.50
C PHE A 260 7.11 -3.32 14.18
N ARG A 261 8.39 -3.61 14.39
CA ARG A 261 9.49 -2.65 14.19
C ARG A 261 10.52 -3.10 13.19
N GLU A 262 10.62 -4.41 12.96
CA GLU A 262 11.60 -5.01 12.08
C GLU A 262 10.93 -5.91 11.07
N LYS A 263 11.63 -6.18 9.97
CA LYS A 263 11.23 -7.21 9.02
C LYS A 263 12.36 -8.20 8.85
N CYS A 264 12.01 -9.47 8.72
CA CYS A 264 12.99 -10.50 8.44
C CYS A 264 13.74 -10.16 7.15
N HIS A 265 15.07 -10.09 7.21
CA HIS A 265 15.86 -9.78 6.03
C HIS A 265 15.84 -10.93 4.99
N ALA A 266 15.49 -12.15 5.41
CA ALA A 266 15.36 -13.31 4.54
C ALA A 266 13.99 -13.38 3.86
N CYS A 267 12.91 -13.64 4.62
CA CYS A 267 11.57 -13.83 4.06
C CYS A 267 10.74 -12.56 3.96
N ARG A 268 11.24 -11.41 4.45
CA ARG A 268 10.58 -10.10 4.41
C ARG A 268 9.32 -9.97 5.28
N HIS A 269 8.93 -11.00 6.01
CA HIS A 269 7.82 -10.91 6.95
C HIS A 269 8.10 -9.85 8.03
N PRO A 270 7.09 -9.03 8.38
CA PRO A 270 7.16 -8.14 9.53
C PRO A 270 7.24 -8.95 10.82
N LEU A 271 8.02 -8.47 11.78
CA LEU A 271 8.28 -9.14 13.05
C LEU A 271 7.86 -8.23 14.20
N SER A 272 7.07 -8.79 15.12
CA SER A 272 6.73 -8.13 16.36
C SER A 272 7.93 -8.10 17.32
N CYS A 273 7.88 -7.23 18.33
CA CYS A 273 8.87 -7.20 19.41
C CYS A 273 9.04 -8.55 20.12
N ASP A 274 8.00 -9.39 20.16
CA ASP A 274 8.07 -10.73 20.76
C ASP A 274 8.65 -11.76 19.80
N ASP A 275 8.42 -11.61 18.49
CA ASP A 275 9.05 -12.46 17.49
C ASP A 275 10.58 -12.32 17.49
N LEU A 276 11.08 -11.11 17.77
CA LEU A 276 12.51 -10.81 17.88
C LEU A 276 13.17 -11.44 19.13
N LYS A 277 12.38 -11.85 20.12
CA LYS A 277 12.88 -12.48 21.37
C LYS A 277 12.89 -14.00 21.31
N ARG A 278 12.37 -14.60 20.23
CA ARG A 278 12.30 -16.06 20.11
C ARG A 278 13.69 -16.64 19.89
N ASP A 279 13.94 -17.83 20.45
CA ASP A 279 15.21 -18.54 20.29
C ASP A 279 15.49 -18.94 18.83
N ASP A 280 14.45 -19.06 18.00
CA ASP A 280 14.54 -19.38 16.57
C ASP A 280 14.73 -18.16 15.65
N TYR A 281 14.80 -16.95 16.23
CA TYR A 281 15.13 -15.74 15.50
C TYR A 281 16.65 -15.55 15.41
N MET A 282 17.14 -15.36 14.19
CA MET A 282 18.53 -14.99 13.93
C MET A 282 18.56 -13.75 13.04
N GLN A 283 19.05 -12.64 13.60
CA GLN A 283 19.11 -11.36 12.90
C GLN A 283 19.82 -11.49 11.55
N GLY A 284 19.21 -10.92 10.51
CA GLY A 284 19.73 -10.99 9.14
C GLY A 284 19.49 -12.33 8.43
N LEU A 285 19.19 -13.42 9.14
CA LEU A 285 19.20 -14.79 8.62
C LEU A 285 17.82 -15.46 8.61
N SER A 286 17.12 -15.57 9.75
CA SER A 286 15.84 -16.30 9.84
C SER A 286 14.91 -15.74 10.92
N CYS A 287 13.65 -16.15 10.85
CA CYS A 287 12.62 -15.86 11.86
C CYS A 287 11.64 -17.04 11.93
N LYS A 288 10.63 -16.96 12.82
CA LYS A 288 9.58 -17.98 12.98
C LYS A 288 8.90 -18.42 11.67
N TYR A 289 8.83 -17.54 10.66
CA TYR A 289 8.16 -17.82 9.39
C TYR A 289 9.03 -18.59 8.39
N CYS A 290 10.36 -18.54 8.50
CA CYS A 290 11.25 -19.11 7.48
C CYS A 290 12.40 -19.95 8.05
N VAL A 291 12.48 -20.09 9.37
CA VAL A 291 13.40 -21.04 10.01
C VAL A 291 13.16 -22.44 9.43
N GLY A 292 14.24 -23.14 9.07
CA GLY A 292 14.18 -24.46 8.44
C GLY A 292 13.76 -24.48 6.95
N GLN A 293 13.33 -23.35 6.37
CA GLN A 293 12.90 -23.28 4.97
C GLN A 293 13.98 -22.74 4.01
N LEU A 294 15.11 -22.28 4.55
CA LEU A 294 16.19 -21.66 3.77
C LEU A 294 17.22 -22.70 3.31
N SER A 295 17.48 -22.75 2.00
CA SER A 295 18.62 -23.51 1.45
C SER A 295 19.96 -22.99 1.99
N GLU A 296 20.98 -23.84 2.03
CA GLU A 296 22.33 -23.46 2.48
C GLU A 296 22.88 -22.23 1.74
N LYS A 297 22.67 -22.16 0.42
CA LYS A 297 23.05 -21.02 -0.41
C LYS A 297 22.35 -19.73 0.01
N GLN A 298 21.06 -19.79 0.37
CA GLN A 298 20.33 -18.63 0.89
C GLN A 298 20.88 -18.20 2.24
N GLN A 299 21.16 -19.15 3.14
CA GLN A 299 21.70 -18.87 4.46
C GLN A 299 23.05 -18.14 4.34
N GLN A 300 24.00 -18.68 3.57
CA GLN A 300 25.31 -18.05 3.33
C GLN A 300 25.17 -16.62 2.78
N ARG A 301 24.31 -16.43 1.78
CA ARG A 301 24.07 -15.11 1.17
C ARG A 301 23.50 -14.11 2.19
N PHE A 302 22.56 -14.55 3.02
CA PHE A 302 21.92 -13.68 4.01
C PHE A 302 22.86 -13.32 5.15
N THR A 303 23.64 -14.28 5.65
CA THR A 303 24.71 -14.04 6.64
C THR A 303 25.75 -13.07 6.11
N GLN A 304 26.22 -13.25 4.87
CA GLN A 304 27.22 -12.34 4.29
C GLN A 304 26.68 -10.91 4.12
N ARG A 305 25.40 -10.76 3.74
CA ARG A 305 24.76 -9.45 3.66
C ARG A 305 24.63 -8.80 5.05
N GLN A 306 24.28 -9.56 6.08
CA GLN A 306 24.18 -9.04 7.45
C GLN A 306 25.53 -8.49 7.92
N LYS A 307 26.63 -9.20 7.67
CA LYS A 307 27.99 -8.74 7.96
C LYS A 307 28.42 -7.47 7.21
N GLN A 308 27.76 -7.11 6.11
CA GLN A 308 28.02 -5.87 5.37
C GLN A 308 27.18 -4.69 5.88
N MET A 309 26.16 -4.97 6.68
CA MET A 309 25.27 -3.96 7.27
C MET A 309 25.69 -3.57 8.69
N GLU A 310 26.41 -4.45 9.38
CA GLU A 310 27.14 -4.22 10.64
C GLU A 310 28.46 -3.49 10.37
#